data_AF-A0A535EPU9-F1
#
_entry.id   AF-A0A535EPU9-F1
#
_cell.length_a   1.000
_cell.length_b   1.000
_cell.length_c   1.000
_cell.angle_alpha   90.00
_cell.angle_beta   90.00
_cell.angle_gamma   90.00
#
_symmetry.space_group_name_H-M   'P 1'
#
loop_
_entity.id
_entity.type
_entity.pdbx_description
1 polymer ?
#
loop_
_entity_poly.entity_id
_entity_poly.type
_entity_poly.pdbx_seq_one_letter_code
_entity_poly.pdbx_strand_id
1 'polypeptide(L)'
;MIICKKCGNRNEDRDQFCNSCGSFLEWSGERVAEKAPEPTPQPQPPPPPPPPPPPTTGFDRLKEVVGMEAGQATPPATGGWVPPATVAAQTTAPVSSSPSARRPDAPAPEPEAPRARQPEEVPLAPPPPPRIIPVAVPDVDEVGPYCSNCGARNDVRRHFCRRCGAPLTRAATNQLPWWQRLFPRRDVTAASDRPFRESETSFGSLLRTFLLTMLLVVLLGGILAYLAVPAFRQAVNREVDIAVTDIRRLINPSYIQVHPVTTTVSSETTGHPGQLATDLINNDYWAANAPGDPQPTLQVTFDGATDLDAIVVTNGAAGPDYQQLARPKTLQITYSDGTGEQVTLKDTPQATAYIVHARQVTSMTVRVVAVYPGGASSSVGLAEIEFRRLA
;
A
#
# COMPACT_ATOMS: atom_id res chain seq x y z
N MET A 1 -4.11 -17.75 14.76
CA MET A 1 -4.85 -18.70 13.89
C MET A 1 -5.97 -19.39 14.69
N ILE A 2 -7.07 -19.80 14.04
CA ILE A 2 -8.21 -20.50 14.70
C ILE A 2 -8.29 -21.96 14.25
N ILE A 3 -8.26 -22.90 15.20
CA ILE A 3 -8.43 -24.33 14.93
C ILE A 3 -9.88 -24.73 15.23
N CYS A 4 -10.58 -25.31 14.25
CA CYS A 4 -11.94 -25.80 14.45
C CYS A 4 -11.94 -27.08 15.33
N LYS A 5 -12.57 -27.05 16.50
CA LYS A 5 -12.68 -28.20 17.41
C LYS A 5 -13.50 -29.36 16.86
N LYS A 6 -14.36 -29.11 15.86
CA LYS A 6 -15.23 -30.15 15.27
C LYS A 6 -14.56 -30.99 14.19
N CYS A 7 -13.62 -30.43 13.43
CA CYS A 7 -12.99 -31.13 12.29
C CYS A 7 -11.46 -30.97 12.22
N GLY A 8 -10.85 -30.19 13.12
CA GLY A 8 -9.40 -29.97 13.16
C GLY A 8 -8.86 -28.99 12.11
N ASN A 9 -9.70 -28.47 11.20
CA ASN A 9 -9.22 -27.57 10.16
C ASN A 9 -8.70 -26.24 10.74
N ARG A 10 -7.60 -25.74 10.17
CA ARG A 10 -6.99 -24.45 10.52
C ARG A 10 -7.59 -23.35 9.65
N ASN A 11 -8.02 -22.27 10.28
CA ASN A 11 -8.66 -21.12 9.64
C ASN A 11 -7.92 -19.85 10.07
N GLU A 12 -8.02 -18.80 9.25
CA GLU A 12 -7.39 -17.52 9.55
C GLU A 12 -8.12 -16.82 10.71
N ASP A 13 -7.44 -15.88 11.39
CA ASP A 13 -8.00 -15.22 12.58
C ASP A 13 -9.24 -14.36 12.29
N ARG A 14 -9.42 -13.96 11.02
CA ARG A 14 -10.56 -13.20 10.50
C ARG A 14 -11.73 -14.06 10.06
N ASP A 15 -11.59 -15.38 10.00
CA ASP A 15 -12.63 -16.28 9.51
C ASP A 15 -13.72 -16.50 10.58
N GLN A 16 -14.97 -16.32 10.18
CA GLN A 16 -16.13 -16.52 11.08
C GLN A 16 -16.66 -17.96 11.06
N PHE A 17 -16.44 -18.70 9.98
CA PHE A 17 -16.90 -20.08 9.81
C PHE A 17 -15.74 -20.97 9.34
N CYS A 18 -15.76 -22.24 9.76
CA CYS A 18 -14.76 -23.21 9.37
C CYS A 18 -14.86 -23.48 7.87
N ASN A 19 -13.78 -23.27 7.13
CA ASN A 19 -13.78 -23.40 5.67
C ASN A 19 -13.90 -24.86 5.18
N SER A 20 -13.74 -25.83 6.09
CA SER A 20 -13.86 -27.26 5.79
C SER A 20 -15.24 -27.83 6.14
N CYS A 21 -15.75 -27.58 7.35
CA CYS A 21 -17.02 -28.18 7.82
C CYS A 21 -18.16 -27.17 8.05
N GLY A 22 -17.94 -25.88 7.82
CA GLY A 22 -18.96 -24.83 7.93
C GLY A 22 -19.39 -24.47 9.35
N SER A 23 -18.75 -24.99 10.39
CA SER A 23 -19.12 -24.67 11.78
C SER A 23 -18.71 -23.25 12.16
N PHE A 24 -19.55 -22.56 12.94
CA PHE A 24 -19.28 -21.19 13.38
C PHE A 24 -18.12 -21.14 14.39
N LEU A 25 -17.03 -20.47 14.04
CA LEU A 25 -15.75 -20.56 14.75
C LEU A 25 -15.71 -19.78 16.06
N GLU A 26 -16.64 -18.84 16.26
CA GLU A 26 -16.72 -18.11 17.53
C GLU A 26 -17.06 -19.03 18.71
N TRP A 27 -17.82 -20.11 18.46
CA TRP A 27 -18.18 -21.10 19.49
C TRP A 27 -17.48 -22.45 19.32
N SER A 28 -17.09 -22.78 18.09
CA SER A 28 -16.47 -24.08 17.77
C SER A 28 -14.98 -24.00 17.43
N GLY A 29 -14.39 -22.81 17.44
CA GLY A 29 -12.97 -22.58 17.19
C GLY A 29 -12.18 -22.39 18.49
N GLU A 30 -10.93 -22.84 18.50
CA GLU A 30 -9.93 -22.47 19.50
C GLU A 30 -8.93 -21.51 18.87
N ARG A 31 -8.78 -20.32 19.45
CA ARG A 31 -7.74 -19.37 19.01
C ARG A 31 -6.43 -19.80 19.62
N VAL A 32 -5.53 -20.30 18.79
CA VAL A 32 -4.17 -20.59 19.19
C VAL A 32 -3.36 -19.34 18.86
N ALA A 33 -2.96 -18.62 19.91
CA ALA A 33 -1.95 -17.60 19.80
C ALA A 33 -0.66 -18.32 19.36
N GLU A 34 -0.24 -18.05 18.13
CA GLU A 34 1.03 -18.55 17.65
C GLU A 34 2.10 -17.87 18.52
N LYS A 35 2.78 -18.65 19.37
CA LYS A 35 3.92 -18.16 20.13
C LYS A 35 4.91 -17.67 19.06
N ALA A 36 5.10 -16.35 19.01
CA ALA A 36 6.03 -15.74 18.08
C ALA A 36 7.34 -16.54 18.14
N PRO A 37 7.89 -16.98 16.99
CA PRO A 37 9.18 -17.64 17.01
C PRO A 37 10.15 -16.70 17.73
N GLU A 38 10.79 -17.24 18.76
CA GLU A 38 11.85 -16.54 19.47
C GLU A 38 12.84 -16.04 18.42
N PRO A 39 13.31 -14.79 18.49
CA PRO A 39 14.12 -14.21 17.44
C PRO A 39 15.32 -15.13 17.21
N THR A 40 15.41 -15.68 16.01
CA THR A 40 16.62 -16.40 15.60
C THR A 40 17.78 -15.42 15.79
N PRO A 41 18.86 -15.78 16.51
CA PRO A 41 20.03 -14.93 16.61
C PRO A 41 20.45 -14.55 15.20
N GLN A 42 20.44 -13.26 14.89
CA GLN A 42 20.91 -12.79 13.59
C GLN A 42 22.33 -13.32 13.40
N PRO A 43 22.68 -13.87 12.22
CA PRO A 43 24.06 -14.15 11.89
C PRO A 43 24.84 -12.86 12.13
N GLN A 44 25.88 -12.93 12.96
CA GLN A 44 26.77 -11.80 13.14
C GLN A 44 27.25 -11.34 11.76
N PRO A 45 27.27 -10.02 11.49
CA PRO A 45 27.81 -9.52 10.24
C PRO A 45 29.21 -10.10 10.06
N PRO A 46 29.57 -10.53 8.83
CA PRO A 46 30.91 -11.03 8.57
C PRO A 46 31.92 -9.97 9.04
N PRO A 47 33.05 -10.39 9.62
CA PRO A 47 34.07 -9.46 10.08
C PRO A 47 34.41 -8.50 8.92
N PRO A 48 34.65 -7.22 9.22
CA PRO A 48 34.98 -6.25 8.19
C PRO A 48 36.13 -6.78 7.34
N PRO A 49 36.11 -6.56 6.02
CA PRO A 49 37.21 -6.96 5.15
C PRO A 49 38.52 -6.41 5.73
N PRO A 50 39.63 -7.16 5.66
CA PRO A 50 40.92 -6.64 6.10
C PRO A 50 41.16 -5.29 5.40
N PRO A 51 41.80 -4.33 6.08
CA PRO A 51 42.08 -3.04 5.50
C PRO A 51 42.77 -3.23 4.15
N PRO A 52 42.43 -2.41 3.13
CA PRO A 52 43.14 -2.47 1.86
C PRO A 52 44.64 -2.34 2.14
N PRO A 53 45.50 -3.11 1.45
CA PRO A 53 46.93 -2.94 1.60
C PRO A 53 47.27 -1.46 1.38
N PRO A 54 48.24 -0.90 2.14
CA PRO A 54 48.62 0.50 2.00
C PRO A 54 48.89 0.78 0.52
N PRO A 55 48.54 1.98 0.01
CA PRO A 55 48.82 2.33 -1.37
C PRO A 55 50.30 2.11 -1.60
N THR A 56 50.62 1.17 -2.49
CA THR A 56 51.98 0.95 -2.93
C THR A 56 52.47 2.27 -3.50
N THR A 57 53.36 2.93 -2.78
CA THR A 57 54.16 4.02 -3.35
C THR A 57 54.77 3.52 -4.65
N GLY A 58 54.93 4.40 -5.65
CA GLY A 58 55.26 4.07 -7.04
C GLY A 58 56.51 3.21 -7.30
N PHE A 59 57.21 2.75 -6.27
CA PHE A 59 58.32 1.81 -6.32
C PHE A 59 57.92 0.34 -6.46
N ASP A 60 56.73 -0.11 -6.02
CA ASP A 60 56.34 -1.53 -6.17
C ASP A 60 55.82 -1.88 -7.57
N ARG A 61 55.28 -0.90 -8.32
CA ARG A 61 54.98 -1.06 -9.75
C ARG A 61 56.22 -1.24 -10.63
N LEU A 62 57.42 -0.92 -10.12
CA LEU A 62 58.68 -1.13 -10.84
C LEU A 62 59.21 -2.56 -10.69
N LYS A 63 58.77 -3.31 -9.66
CA LYS A 63 59.18 -4.71 -9.48
C LYS A 63 58.34 -5.70 -10.28
N GLU A 64 57.13 -5.32 -10.68
CA GLU A 64 56.26 -6.16 -11.54
C GLU A 64 56.67 -6.08 -13.03
N VAL A 65 57.44 -5.05 -13.41
CA VAL A 65 58.00 -4.88 -14.77
C VAL A 65 59.35 -5.61 -14.92
N VAL A 66 59.95 -6.09 -13.83
CA VAL A 66 61.20 -6.88 -13.84
C VAL A 66 60.90 -8.26 -13.27
N GLY A 67 60.35 -9.12 -14.12
CA GLY A 67 59.90 -10.46 -13.76
C GLY A 67 60.94 -11.27 -12.97
N MET A 68 60.56 -11.66 -11.76
CA MET A 68 61.17 -12.78 -11.02
C MET A 68 60.04 -13.56 -10.33
N GLU A 69 59.93 -14.82 -10.72
CA GLU A 69 58.85 -15.77 -10.42
C GLU A 69 58.99 -16.43 -9.04
N ALA A 70 57.87 -16.94 -8.49
CA ALA A 70 57.74 -18.23 -7.80
C ALA A 70 56.27 -18.43 -7.39
N GLY A 71 55.48 -19.29 -8.06
CA GLY A 71 55.07 -20.64 -7.58
C GLY A 71 53.93 -20.56 -6.54
N GLN A 72 52.77 -21.23 -6.60
CA GLN A 72 52.44 -22.58 -7.07
C GLN A 72 50.89 -22.76 -7.13
N ALA A 73 50.44 -23.38 -8.22
CA ALA A 73 49.58 -24.58 -8.28
C ALA A 73 48.12 -24.58 -7.76
N THR A 74 47.21 -24.82 -8.70
CA THR A 74 45.84 -25.34 -8.55
C THR A 74 45.84 -26.88 -8.40
N PRO A 75 44.77 -27.47 -7.82
CA PRO A 75 44.10 -28.60 -8.49
C PRO A 75 42.55 -28.55 -8.45
N PRO A 76 41.83 -29.45 -9.19
CA PRO A 76 40.57 -29.11 -9.87
C PRO A 76 39.29 -29.86 -9.41
N ALA A 77 38.16 -29.33 -9.91
CA ALA A 77 36.85 -29.90 -10.33
C ALA A 77 36.33 -31.29 -9.86
N THR A 78 35.05 -31.29 -9.46
CA THR A 78 34.00 -32.33 -9.73
C THR A 78 32.63 -31.62 -9.69
N GLY A 79 31.59 -31.86 -10.49
CA GLY A 79 31.31 -32.85 -11.54
C GLY A 79 29.96 -33.55 -11.29
N GLY A 80 28.88 -33.11 -11.98
CA GLY A 80 27.62 -33.85 -12.21
C GLY A 80 26.59 -33.87 -11.07
N TRP A 81 25.29 -34.10 -11.24
CA TRP A 81 24.41 -34.41 -12.39
C TRP A 81 22.94 -34.37 -11.87
N VAL A 82 21.96 -34.15 -12.75
CA VAL A 82 20.50 -34.15 -12.47
C VAL A 82 19.85 -35.40 -13.08
N PRO A 83 18.87 -36.04 -12.42
CA PRO A 83 17.81 -36.76 -13.13
C PRO A 83 16.37 -36.27 -12.83
N PRO A 84 15.39 -36.58 -13.72
CA PRO A 84 14.04 -36.01 -13.70
C PRO A 84 12.94 -36.94 -13.15
N ALA A 85 11.70 -36.42 -13.19
CA ALA A 85 10.44 -36.96 -12.69
C ALA A 85 10.02 -38.35 -13.21
N THR A 86 9.21 -39.08 -12.42
CA THR A 86 8.29 -40.11 -12.94
C THR A 86 7.02 -40.22 -12.08
N VAL A 87 5.94 -40.55 -12.79
CA VAL A 87 4.50 -40.61 -12.52
C VAL A 87 4.08 -41.87 -11.75
N ALA A 88 3.00 -41.81 -10.96
CA ALA A 88 1.81 -42.71 -11.04
C ALA A 88 1.09 -42.95 -9.69
N ALA A 89 -0.23 -43.04 -9.81
CA ALA A 89 -1.24 -43.24 -8.77
C ALA A 89 -1.43 -44.71 -8.36
N GLN A 90 -2.06 -44.93 -7.19
CA GLN A 90 -3.34 -45.65 -6.98
C GLN A 90 -3.48 -46.25 -5.56
N THR A 91 -4.59 -45.87 -4.90
CA THR A 91 -5.60 -46.70 -4.20
C THR A 91 -5.15 -47.94 -3.38
N THR A 92 -5.48 -47.96 -2.08
CA THR A 92 -6.52 -48.81 -1.41
C THR A 92 -6.27 -48.94 0.10
N ALA A 93 -7.38 -48.97 0.86
CA ALA A 93 -7.52 -49.34 2.29
C ALA A 93 -7.19 -50.86 2.51
N PRO A 94 -7.30 -51.53 3.70
CA PRO A 94 -8.14 -51.19 4.87
C PRO A 94 -7.66 -51.63 6.30
N VAL A 95 -8.56 -51.38 7.27
CA VAL A 95 -8.85 -52.00 8.60
C VAL A 95 -7.79 -52.16 9.70
N SER A 96 -8.10 -51.64 10.90
CA SER A 96 -8.52 -52.44 12.08
C SER A 96 -8.51 -51.63 13.39
N SER A 97 -9.57 -51.77 14.21
CA SER A 97 -9.53 -52.31 15.60
C SER A 97 -10.73 -51.86 16.47
N SER A 98 -11.50 -52.87 16.94
CA SER A 98 -12.06 -53.17 18.30
C SER A 98 -12.44 -52.05 19.31
N PRO A 99 -13.27 -52.28 20.38
CA PRO A 99 -13.41 -53.54 21.16
C PRO A 99 -14.78 -53.86 21.85
N SER A 100 -14.77 -55.00 22.57
CA SER A 100 -15.56 -55.41 23.78
C SER A 100 -17.03 -55.84 23.61
N ALA A 101 -17.42 -57.11 23.83
CA ALA A 101 -17.42 -57.96 25.05
C ALA A 101 -18.30 -57.38 26.17
N ARG A 102 -19.22 -58.09 26.86
CA ARG A 102 -19.66 -59.49 26.96
C ARG A 102 -21.01 -59.47 27.72
N ARG A 103 -21.94 -60.38 27.45
CA ARG A 103 -23.07 -60.73 28.34
C ARG A 103 -23.26 -62.24 28.34
N PRO A 104 -23.50 -62.90 29.48
CA PRO A 104 -23.85 -64.32 29.49
C PRO A 104 -25.26 -64.61 30.04
N ASP A 105 -25.69 -65.82 29.70
CA ASP A 105 -26.72 -66.69 30.28
C ASP A 105 -28.19 -66.37 29.95
N ALA A 106 -29.08 -67.32 29.65
CA ALA A 106 -29.10 -68.75 29.26
C ALA A 106 -30.61 -69.05 28.92
N PRO A 107 -31.09 -70.30 28.85
CA PRO A 107 -31.42 -71.02 27.61
C PRO A 107 -32.92 -71.21 27.33
N ALA A 108 -33.22 -71.69 26.12
CA ALA A 108 -34.54 -72.09 25.64
C ALA A 108 -35.09 -73.36 26.32
N PRO A 109 -36.42 -73.55 26.27
CA PRO A 109 -36.95 -74.89 26.01
C PRO A 109 -38.03 -74.94 24.91
N GLU A 110 -38.15 -76.15 24.38
CA GLU A 110 -38.95 -76.68 23.27
C GLU A 110 -40.36 -77.15 23.73
N PRO A 111 -41.21 -77.84 22.93
CA PRO A 111 -42.62 -77.47 22.73
C PRO A 111 -43.63 -78.52 23.28
N GLU A 112 -44.90 -78.14 23.52
CA GLU A 112 -46.02 -79.10 23.39
C GLU A 112 -47.43 -78.45 23.41
N ALA A 113 -48.16 -78.70 22.32
CA ALA A 113 -49.56 -79.12 22.14
C ALA A 113 -50.76 -78.53 22.95
N PRO A 114 -51.98 -78.53 22.36
CA PRO A 114 -53.01 -77.50 22.55
C PRO A 114 -54.18 -77.92 23.46
N ARG A 115 -54.87 -76.95 24.09
CA ARG A 115 -56.28 -77.09 24.49
C ARG A 115 -57.05 -75.78 24.40
N ALA A 116 -58.28 -75.90 23.92
CA ALA A 116 -59.22 -74.83 23.59
C ALA A 116 -59.79 -74.12 24.84
N ARG A 117 -59.89 -72.79 24.76
CA ARG A 117 -60.94 -72.02 25.46
C ARG A 117 -61.81 -71.31 24.43
N GLN A 118 -63.11 -71.35 24.71
CA GLN A 118 -64.21 -70.75 23.97
C GLN A 118 -64.11 -69.22 23.91
N PRO A 119 -64.83 -68.58 22.96
CA PRO A 119 -64.56 -67.23 22.50
C PRO A 119 -64.96 -66.18 23.53
N GLU A 120 -63.99 -65.41 24.01
CA GLU A 120 -64.23 -64.11 24.60
C GLU A 120 -64.14 -63.07 23.47
N GLU A 121 -65.12 -62.18 23.47
CA GLU A 121 -65.39 -61.13 22.49
C GLU A 121 -64.13 -60.31 22.17
N VAL A 122 -63.58 -60.47 20.95
CA VAL A 122 -62.37 -59.76 20.53
C VAL A 122 -62.77 -58.33 20.13
N PRO A 123 -62.29 -57.30 20.85
CA PRO A 123 -62.36 -55.94 20.35
C PRO A 123 -61.57 -55.89 19.04
N LEU A 124 -62.20 -55.38 17.98
CA LEU A 124 -61.55 -55.14 16.69
C LEU A 124 -60.17 -54.53 16.92
N ALA A 125 -59.12 -55.28 16.57
CA ALA A 125 -57.77 -54.78 16.62
C ALA A 125 -57.71 -53.50 15.78
N PRO A 126 -57.15 -52.39 16.30
CA PRO A 126 -56.93 -51.22 15.48
C PRO A 126 -56.06 -51.60 14.27
N PRO A 127 -56.29 -50.99 13.10
CA PRO A 127 -55.52 -51.30 11.89
C PRO A 127 -54.02 -51.16 12.18
N PRO A 128 -53.16 -51.99 11.57
CA PRO A 128 -51.72 -51.84 11.73
C PRO A 128 -51.33 -50.40 11.34
N PRO A 129 -50.43 -49.75 12.10
CA PRO A 129 -49.99 -48.42 11.74
C PRO A 129 -49.41 -48.46 10.32
N PRO A 130 -49.71 -47.45 9.49
CA PRO A 130 -49.21 -47.42 8.13
C PRO A 130 -47.68 -47.57 8.16
N ARG A 131 -47.15 -48.55 7.42
CA ARG A 131 -45.71 -48.64 7.18
C ARG A 131 -45.30 -47.38 6.42
N ILE A 132 -44.67 -46.45 7.12
CA ILE A 132 -43.99 -45.33 6.49
C ILE A 132 -42.75 -45.93 5.83
N ILE A 133 -42.83 -46.20 4.53
CA ILE A 133 -41.63 -46.42 3.72
C ILE A 133 -40.93 -45.06 3.69
N PRO A 134 -39.71 -44.90 4.22
CA PRO A 134 -38.96 -43.68 3.98
C PRO A 134 -38.72 -43.63 2.48
N VAL A 135 -39.45 -42.76 1.79
CA VAL A 135 -39.08 -42.36 0.44
C VAL A 135 -37.69 -41.75 0.59
N ALA A 136 -36.68 -42.44 0.09
CA ALA A 136 -35.37 -41.84 -0.11
C ALA A 136 -35.59 -40.70 -1.10
N VAL A 137 -35.75 -39.49 -0.58
CA VAL A 137 -35.65 -38.28 -1.39
C VAL A 137 -34.21 -38.30 -1.90
N PRO A 138 -33.96 -38.36 -3.22
CA PRO A 138 -32.60 -38.23 -3.71
C PRO A 138 -32.06 -36.91 -3.15
N ASP A 139 -30.83 -36.95 -2.62
CA ASP A 139 -30.12 -35.75 -2.17
C ASP A 139 -29.79 -34.97 -3.45
N VAL A 140 -30.75 -34.17 -3.91
CA VAL A 140 -30.56 -33.30 -5.06
C VAL A 140 -30.04 -31.99 -4.48
N ASP A 141 -28.72 -31.88 -4.39
CA ASP A 141 -28.01 -30.61 -4.25
C ASP A 141 -28.17 -29.75 -5.54
N GLU A 142 -29.40 -29.62 -6.04
CA GLU A 142 -29.75 -28.66 -7.08
C GLU A 142 -29.78 -27.27 -6.41
N VAL A 143 -28.76 -26.47 -6.73
CA VAL A 143 -28.52 -25.14 -6.17
C VAL A 143 -29.71 -24.21 -6.43
N GLY A 144 -30.58 -24.04 -5.44
CA GLY A 144 -31.69 -23.08 -5.48
C GLY A 144 -31.31 -21.65 -5.08
N PRO A 145 -32.24 -20.68 -5.24
CA PRO A 145 -31.95 -19.27 -5.07
C PRO A 145 -31.69 -18.88 -3.62
N TYR A 146 -30.84 -17.87 -3.44
CA TYR A 146 -30.64 -17.21 -2.16
C TYR A 146 -31.80 -16.27 -1.85
N CYS A 147 -32.24 -16.26 -0.60
CA CYS A 147 -33.25 -15.32 -0.14
C CYS A 147 -32.69 -13.90 -0.14
N SER A 148 -33.33 -12.97 -0.86
CA SER A 148 -32.91 -11.56 -0.93
C SER A 148 -33.00 -10.82 0.40
N ASN A 149 -33.81 -11.32 1.35
CA ASN A 149 -34.01 -10.67 2.64
C ASN A 149 -32.99 -11.10 3.70
N CYS A 150 -32.68 -12.39 3.80
CA CYS A 150 -31.81 -12.93 4.87
C CYS A 150 -30.60 -13.73 4.38
N GLY A 151 -30.41 -13.83 3.05
CA GLY A 151 -29.26 -14.51 2.45
C GLY A 151 -29.25 -16.03 2.60
N ALA A 152 -30.30 -16.65 3.14
CA ALA A 152 -30.34 -18.10 3.29
C ALA A 152 -30.45 -18.78 1.92
N ARG A 153 -29.64 -19.82 1.68
CA ARG A 153 -29.75 -20.72 0.52
C ARG A 153 -31.00 -21.59 0.65
N ASN A 154 -31.78 -21.68 -0.42
CA ASN A 154 -33.01 -22.49 -0.46
C ASN A 154 -32.93 -23.49 -1.60
N ASP A 155 -33.79 -24.49 -1.55
CA ASP A 155 -33.98 -25.47 -2.61
C ASP A 155 -34.72 -24.86 -3.82
N VAL A 156 -34.46 -25.34 -5.04
CA VAL A 156 -35.04 -24.83 -6.29
C VAL A 156 -36.58 -24.89 -6.29
N ARG A 157 -37.18 -25.86 -5.59
CA ARG A 157 -38.63 -26.07 -5.56
C ARG A 157 -39.34 -25.27 -4.45
N ARG A 158 -38.59 -24.54 -3.60
CA ARG A 158 -39.19 -23.73 -2.53
C ARG A 158 -39.66 -22.37 -3.03
N HIS A 159 -40.91 -22.06 -2.69
CA HIS A 159 -41.53 -20.77 -2.99
C HIS A 159 -41.38 -19.77 -1.84
N PHE A 160 -40.96 -20.23 -0.65
CA PHE A 160 -40.74 -19.40 0.55
C PHE A 160 -39.42 -19.76 1.26
N CYS A 161 -38.76 -18.75 1.82
CA CYS A 161 -37.47 -18.91 2.48
C CYS A 161 -37.56 -19.81 3.72
N ARG A 162 -36.67 -20.79 3.82
CA ARG A 162 -36.60 -21.73 4.96
C ARG A 162 -36.27 -21.07 6.31
N ARG A 163 -35.67 -19.87 6.29
CA ARG A 163 -35.22 -19.17 7.50
C ARG A 163 -36.18 -18.07 7.94
N CYS A 164 -36.70 -17.27 7.02
CA CYS A 164 -37.50 -16.08 7.36
C CYS A 164 -38.87 -16.00 6.69
N GLY A 165 -39.30 -17.01 5.92
CA GLY A 165 -40.63 -17.08 5.32
C GLY A 165 -40.90 -16.14 4.13
N ALA A 166 -39.94 -15.30 3.73
CA ALA A 166 -40.12 -14.39 2.58
C ALA A 166 -40.33 -15.16 1.25
N PRO A 167 -41.19 -14.68 0.33
CA PRO A 167 -41.41 -15.33 -0.96
C PRO A 167 -40.15 -15.29 -1.83
N LEU A 168 -39.81 -16.42 -2.47
CA LEU A 168 -38.60 -16.61 -3.28
C LEU A 168 -38.82 -16.32 -4.78
N THR A 169 -39.98 -15.79 -5.17
CA THR A 169 -40.37 -15.48 -6.57
C THR A 169 -39.67 -14.26 -7.18
N ARG A 170 -38.56 -13.82 -6.60
CA ARG A 170 -37.57 -13.00 -7.31
C ARG A 170 -36.29 -13.80 -7.38
N ALA A 171 -36.03 -14.41 -8.53
CA ALA A 171 -34.67 -14.67 -8.95
C ALA A 171 -33.96 -13.31 -9.11
N ALA A 172 -33.57 -12.70 -7.99
CA ALA A 172 -32.69 -11.56 -7.98
C ALA A 172 -31.31 -12.11 -8.32
N THR A 173 -30.95 -12.07 -9.61
CA THR A 173 -29.55 -12.21 -10.01
C THR A 173 -28.79 -11.09 -9.28
N ASN A 174 -27.94 -11.46 -8.32
CA ASN A 174 -27.26 -10.54 -7.41
C ASN A 174 -26.11 -9.75 -8.08
N GLN A 175 -26.27 -9.38 -9.35
CA GLN A 175 -25.26 -8.64 -10.11
C GLN A 175 -25.92 -7.43 -10.79
N LEU A 176 -26.42 -6.50 -9.97
CA LEU A 176 -26.70 -5.16 -10.46
C LEU A 176 -25.39 -4.36 -10.40
N PRO A 177 -24.88 -3.86 -11.54
CA PRO A 177 -23.65 -3.07 -11.55
C PRO A 177 -23.85 -1.81 -10.70
N TRP A 178 -22.78 -1.39 -10.03
CA TRP A 178 -22.80 -0.36 -8.98
C TRP A 178 -23.52 0.93 -9.37
N TRP A 179 -23.46 1.33 -10.65
CA TRP A 179 -24.10 2.53 -11.17
C TRP A 179 -25.64 2.47 -11.13
N GLN A 180 -26.24 1.28 -11.22
CA GLN A 180 -27.70 1.11 -11.11
C GLN A 180 -28.20 1.21 -9.67
N ARG A 181 -27.31 1.18 -8.68
CA ARG A 181 -27.66 1.41 -7.27
C ARG A 181 -27.85 2.89 -6.93
N LEU A 182 -27.40 3.78 -7.81
CA LEU A 182 -27.47 5.23 -7.61
C LEU A 182 -28.82 5.84 -8.03
N PHE A 183 -29.69 5.07 -8.70
CA PHE A 183 -31.04 5.51 -9.04
C PHE A 183 -32.04 5.05 -7.98
N PRO A 184 -32.96 5.94 -7.54
CA PRO A 184 -33.97 5.58 -6.56
C PRO A 184 -34.87 4.47 -7.13
N ARG A 185 -35.00 3.36 -6.40
CA ARG A 185 -35.90 2.28 -6.75
C ARG A 185 -37.34 2.78 -6.60
N ARG A 186 -38.20 2.47 -7.58
CA ARG A 186 -39.65 2.55 -7.38
C ARG A 186 -40.04 1.38 -6.49
N ASP A 187 -40.44 1.66 -5.26
CA ASP A 187 -41.07 0.66 -4.41
C ASP A 187 -42.38 0.22 -5.07
N VAL A 188 -42.42 -1.05 -5.50
CA VAL A 188 -43.65 -1.69 -5.94
C VAL A 188 -44.33 -2.18 -4.68
N THR A 189 -45.32 -1.42 -4.21
CA THR A 189 -46.20 -1.77 -3.09
C THR A 189 -46.76 -3.18 -3.28
N ALA A 190 -46.66 -4.00 -2.23
CA ALA A 190 -47.26 -5.33 -2.20
C ALA A 190 -48.78 -5.24 -2.41
N ALA A 191 -49.38 -6.29 -2.97
CA ALA A 191 -50.79 -6.35 -3.40
C ALA A 191 -51.85 -6.25 -2.28
N SER A 192 -51.52 -5.70 -1.11
CA SER A 192 -52.48 -5.40 -0.05
C SER A 192 -52.23 -4.09 0.71
N ASP A 193 -51.23 -3.30 0.35
CA ASP A 193 -51.10 -1.94 0.89
C ASP A 193 -51.95 -0.98 0.06
N ARG A 194 -52.86 -0.27 0.71
CA ARG A 194 -53.47 0.94 0.15
C ARG A 194 -52.59 2.12 0.56
N PRO A 195 -51.62 2.57 -0.26
CA PRO A 195 -50.92 3.80 0.05
C PRO A 195 -51.91 4.95 -0.06
N PHE A 196 -52.12 5.68 1.03
CA PHE A 196 -52.59 7.05 0.94
C PHE A 196 -51.54 7.81 0.13
N ARG A 197 -51.88 8.12 -1.11
CA ARG A 197 -51.01 8.86 -2.01
C ARG A 197 -51.17 10.34 -1.67
N GLU A 198 -50.55 10.78 -0.59
CA GLU A 198 -50.26 12.21 -0.40
C GLU A 198 -49.10 12.55 -1.34
N SER A 199 -49.40 12.72 -2.63
CA SER A 199 -48.46 13.34 -3.55
C SER A 199 -48.57 14.86 -3.37
N GLU A 200 -48.22 15.35 -2.19
CA GLU A 200 -47.74 16.71 -2.13
C GLU A 200 -46.33 16.67 -2.72
N THR A 201 -46.19 17.21 -3.92
CA THR A 201 -44.88 17.56 -4.46
C THR A 201 -44.23 18.52 -3.48
N SER A 202 -43.47 17.97 -2.52
CA SER A 202 -42.77 18.76 -1.53
C SER A 202 -41.92 19.78 -2.28
N PHE A 203 -42.03 21.05 -1.92
CA PHE A 203 -41.33 22.17 -2.53
C PHE A 203 -39.83 21.87 -2.76
N GLY A 204 -39.22 21.08 -1.89
CA GLY A 204 -37.83 20.61 -2.03
C GLY A 204 -37.56 19.70 -3.24
N SER A 205 -38.53 18.88 -3.68
CA SER A 205 -38.43 18.07 -4.89
C SER A 205 -38.48 18.92 -6.16
N LEU A 206 -39.36 19.94 -6.18
CA LEU A 206 -39.44 20.90 -7.27
C LEU A 206 -38.20 21.80 -7.34
N LEU A 207 -37.69 22.26 -6.20
CA LEU A 207 -36.46 23.05 -6.14
C LEU A 207 -35.23 22.22 -6.57
N ARG A 208 -35.12 20.97 -6.11
CA ARG A 208 -34.03 20.06 -6.51
C ARG A 208 -34.06 19.76 -8.01
N THR A 209 -35.25 19.47 -8.56
CA THR A 209 -35.39 19.24 -10.00
C THR A 209 -35.07 20.50 -10.80
N PHE A 210 -35.51 21.67 -10.34
CA PHE A 210 -35.14 22.96 -10.93
C PHE A 210 -33.62 23.22 -10.90
N LEU A 211 -32.95 22.96 -9.78
CA LEU A 211 -31.50 23.13 -9.68
C LEU A 211 -30.73 22.16 -10.60
N LEU A 212 -31.18 20.91 -10.69
CA LEU A 212 -30.58 19.91 -11.59
C LEU A 212 -30.80 20.27 -13.06
N THR A 213 -31.99 20.76 -13.43
CA THR A 213 -32.26 21.21 -14.80
C THR A 213 -31.46 22.47 -15.14
N MET A 214 -31.34 23.43 -14.22
CA MET A 214 -30.47 24.60 -14.39
C MET A 214 -29.01 24.22 -14.56
N LEU A 215 -28.48 23.31 -13.73
CA LEU A 215 -27.12 22.81 -13.86
C LEU A 215 -26.89 22.13 -15.22
N LEU A 216 -27.83 21.30 -15.68
CA LEU A 216 -27.78 20.68 -16.99
C LEU A 216 -27.75 21.72 -18.11
N VAL A 217 -28.61 22.74 -18.04
CA VAL A 217 -28.68 23.83 -19.02
C VAL A 217 -27.39 24.64 -19.05
N VAL A 218 -26.81 24.95 -17.89
CA VAL A 218 -25.53 25.66 -17.80
C VAL A 218 -24.39 24.81 -18.36
N LEU A 219 -24.35 23.51 -18.08
CA LEU A 219 -23.34 22.60 -18.62
C LEU A 219 -23.45 22.49 -20.15
N LEU A 220 -24.65 22.22 -20.67
CA LEU A 220 -24.88 22.09 -22.10
C LEU A 220 -24.64 23.41 -22.83
N GLY A 221 -25.11 24.53 -22.25
CA GLY A 221 -24.89 25.87 -22.78
C GLY A 221 -23.42 26.27 -22.75
N GLY A 222 -22.69 25.95 -21.69
CA GLY A 222 -21.25 26.17 -21.58
C GLY A 222 -20.45 25.35 -22.59
N ILE A 223 -20.80 24.08 -22.80
CA ILE A 223 -20.19 23.23 -23.84
C ILE A 223 -20.46 23.82 -25.23
N LEU A 224 -21.71 24.20 -25.52
CA LEU A 224 -22.08 24.80 -26.80
C LEU A 224 -21.34 26.12 -27.03
N ALA A 225 -21.25 26.98 -26.00
CA ALA A 225 -20.50 28.24 -26.06
C ALA A 225 -19.01 28.01 -26.29
N TYR A 226 -18.41 27.01 -25.63
CA TYR A 226 -17.01 26.63 -25.84
C TYR A 226 -16.76 26.14 -27.27
N LEU A 227 -17.70 25.42 -27.87
CA LEU A 227 -17.60 24.93 -29.24
C LEU A 227 -17.83 26.03 -30.29
N ALA A 228 -18.78 26.94 -30.06
CA ALA A 228 -19.23 27.90 -31.06
C ALA A 228 -18.60 29.30 -30.93
N VAL A 229 -18.08 29.69 -29.76
CA VAL A 229 -17.60 31.05 -29.47
C VAL A 229 -16.08 31.03 -29.22
N PRO A 230 -15.25 31.45 -30.20
CA PRO A 230 -13.79 31.43 -30.06
C PRO A 230 -13.25 32.23 -28.87
N ALA A 231 -13.84 33.41 -28.59
CA ALA A 231 -13.42 34.26 -27.46
C ALA A 231 -13.67 33.59 -26.10
N PHE A 232 -14.81 32.89 -25.95
CA PHE A 232 -15.13 32.15 -24.74
C PHE A 232 -14.21 30.94 -24.56
N ARG A 233 -13.92 30.21 -25.64
CA ARG A 233 -12.93 29.12 -25.64
C ARG A 233 -11.55 29.60 -25.19
N GLN A 234 -11.08 30.73 -25.73
CA GLN A 234 -9.77 31.29 -25.38
C GLN A 234 -9.72 31.77 -23.92
N ALA A 235 -10.79 32.37 -23.41
CA ALA A 235 -10.88 32.78 -22.01
C ALA A 235 -10.85 31.57 -21.06
N VAL A 236 -11.66 30.52 -21.34
CA VAL A 236 -11.67 29.28 -20.54
C VAL A 236 -10.31 28.58 -20.59
N ASN A 237 -9.70 28.43 -21.77
CA ASN A 237 -8.39 27.78 -21.87
C ASN A 237 -7.30 28.58 -21.16
N ARG A 238 -7.32 29.92 -21.22
CA ARG A 238 -6.36 30.77 -20.49
C ARG A 238 -6.47 30.58 -18.98
N GLU A 239 -7.69 30.57 -18.43
CA GLU A 239 -7.90 30.35 -17.00
C GLU A 239 -7.55 28.92 -16.57
N VAL A 240 -7.85 27.92 -17.40
CA VAL A 240 -7.46 26.52 -17.16
C VAL A 240 -5.93 26.36 -17.23
N ASP A 241 -5.25 26.99 -18.18
CA ASP A 241 -3.78 26.95 -18.27
C ASP A 241 -3.13 27.62 -17.06
N ILE A 242 -3.66 28.75 -16.58
CA ILE A 242 -3.20 29.42 -15.35
C ILE A 242 -3.43 28.50 -14.13
N ALA A 243 -4.65 27.98 -13.96
CA ALA A 243 -4.99 27.12 -12.82
C ALA A 243 -4.22 25.78 -12.82
N VAL A 244 -4.02 25.15 -13.99
CA VAL A 244 -3.30 23.88 -14.12
C VAL A 244 -1.79 24.06 -13.95
N THR A 245 -1.22 25.18 -14.42
CA THR A 245 0.22 25.48 -14.27
C THR A 245 0.56 25.80 -12.82
N ASP A 246 -0.27 26.57 -12.12
CA ASP A 246 -0.09 26.89 -10.71
C ASP A 246 -0.26 25.66 -9.82
N ILE A 247 -1.22 24.78 -10.11
CA ILE A 247 -1.40 23.52 -9.37
C ILE A 247 -0.28 22.52 -9.65
N ARG A 248 0.26 22.42 -10.88
CA ARG A 248 1.42 21.55 -11.19
C ARG A 248 2.70 22.01 -10.47
N ARG A 249 2.94 23.32 -10.37
CA ARG A 249 4.05 23.90 -9.60
C ARG A 249 3.96 23.58 -8.11
N LEU A 250 2.74 23.40 -7.59
CA LEU A 250 2.48 23.07 -6.17
C LEU A 250 2.52 21.57 -5.87
N ILE A 251 2.25 20.68 -6.85
CA ILE A 251 2.04 19.24 -6.59
C ILE A 251 3.15 18.35 -7.15
N ASN A 252 3.78 18.70 -8.28
CA ASN A 252 4.93 17.94 -8.81
C ASN A 252 5.83 18.82 -9.70
N PRO A 253 6.55 19.79 -9.12
CA PRO A 253 7.51 20.58 -9.87
C PRO A 253 8.67 19.68 -10.33
N SER A 254 8.72 19.36 -11.62
CA SER A 254 9.89 18.73 -12.21
C SER A 254 10.99 19.78 -12.34
N TYR A 255 11.96 19.71 -11.45
CA TYR A 255 13.12 20.59 -11.46
C TYR A 255 14.26 19.98 -12.27
N ILE A 256 14.82 20.75 -13.20
CA ILE A 256 16.07 20.45 -13.88
C ILE A 256 17.21 21.09 -13.09
N GLN A 257 18.26 20.32 -12.86
CA GLN A 257 19.47 20.82 -12.21
C GLN A 257 20.27 21.73 -13.14
N VAL A 258 20.73 22.85 -12.60
CA VAL A 258 21.60 23.82 -13.26
C VAL A 258 22.96 23.72 -12.59
N HIS A 259 23.97 23.31 -13.35
CA HIS A 259 25.34 23.19 -12.84
C HIS A 259 26.09 24.52 -13.02
N PRO A 260 26.73 25.04 -11.97
CA PRO A 260 27.62 26.17 -12.12
C PRO A 260 28.92 25.74 -12.80
N VAL A 261 29.52 26.65 -13.56
CA VAL A 261 30.85 26.46 -14.17
C VAL A 261 31.98 26.91 -13.24
N THR A 262 31.68 27.80 -12.30
CA THR A 262 32.68 28.31 -11.36
C THR A 262 32.04 28.68 -10.03
N THR A 263 32.70 28.26 -8.96
CA THR A 263 32.37 28.61 -7.58
C THR A 263 33.62 29.18 -6.92
N THR A 264 33.53 30.42 -6.45
CA THR A 264 34.58 31.11 -5.67
C THR A 264 34.02 31.59 -4.35
N VAL A 265 34.86 31.69 -3.32
CA VAL A 265 34.42 32.07 -1.98
C VAL A 265 35.27 33.19 -1.41
N SER A 266 34.71 33.99 -0.50
CA SER A 266 35.48 35.04 0.19
C SER A 266 36.45 34.50 1.23
N SER A 267 36.15 33.35 1.81
CA SER A 267 37.03 32.65 2.75
C SER A 267 36.77 31.15 2.75
N GLU A 268 37.80 30.39 3.11
CA GLU A 268 37.74 28.95 3.27
C GLU A 268 38.74 28.49 4.34
N THR A 269 38.49 27.33 4.92
CA THR A 269 39.39 26.67 5.86
C THR A 269 40.10 25.49 5.18
N THR A 270 41.29 25.14 5.66
CA THR A 270 42.10 24.07 5.07
C THR A 270 41.32 22.75 5.00
N GLY A 271 41.22 22.17 3.81
CA GLY A 271 40.50 20.91 3.58
C GLY A 271 39.00 21.06 3.29
N HIS A 272 38.45 22.28 3.36
CA HIS A 272 37.04 22.56 3.11
C HIS A 272 36.84 23.72 2.12
N PRO A 273 37.35 23.59 0.88
CA PRO A 273 37.31 24.67 -0.09
C PRO A 273 35.90 24.90 -0.65
N GLY A 274 35.68 26.07 -1.24
CA GLY A 274 34.36 26.51 -1.73
C GLY A 274 33.68 25.59 -2.73
N GLN A 275 34.44 24.83 -3.52
CA GLN A 275 33.90 23.96 -4.57
C GLN A 275 33.07 22.81 -4.02
N LEU A 276 33.36 22.35 -2.79
CA LEU A 276 32.63 21.27 -2.12
C LEU A 276 31.19 21.65 -1.77
N ALA A 277 30.81 22.93 -1.87
CA ALA A 277 29.41 23.32 -1.70
C ALA A 277 28.58 23.20 -2.99
N THR A 278 29.18 22.80 -4.12
CA THR A 278 28.50 22.79 -5.43
C THR A 278 28.86 21.57 -6.28
N ASP A 279 29.49 20.56 -5.71
CA ASP A 279 30.01 19.39 -6.42
C ASP A 279 29.03 18.20 -6.42
N LEU A 280 27.85 18.38 -5.84
CA LEU A 280 26.76 17.40 -5.72
C LEU A 280 27.07 16.26 -4.76
N ILE A 281 28.09 16.42 -3.93
CA ILE A 281 28.46 15.51 -2.87
C ILE A 281 28.04 16.16 -1.55
N ASN A 282 27.33 15.43 -0.71
CA ASN A 282 26.77 15.98 0.54
C ASN A 282 27.36 15.34 1.79
N ASN A 283 28.45 14.58 1.64
CA ASN A 283 29.20 13.96 2.73
C ASN A 283 30.53 14.68 3.02
N ASP A 284 30.83 15.74 2.28
CA ASP A 284 31.84 16.75 2.53
C ASP A 284 31.18 18.14 2.62
N TYR A 285 31.98 19.20 2.73
CA TYR A 285 31.46 20.56 2.91
C TYR A 285 32.50 21.64 2.65
N TRP A 286 32.04 22.81 2.24
CA TRP A 286 32.77 24.06 2.36
C TRP A 286 32.69 24.57 3.81
N ALA A 287 33.78 25.14 4.32
CA ALA A 287 33.78 25.85 5.59
C ALA A 287 34.50 27.19 5.49
N ALA A 288 33.77 28.25 5.84
CA ALA A 288 34.26 29.62 5.85
C ALA A 288 34.92 30.00 7.18
N ASN A 289 35.96 30.84 7.11
CA ASN A 289 36.63 31.39 8.29
C ASN A 289 35.87 32.61 8.84
N ALA A 290 34.73 32.35 9.51
CA ALA A 290 33.83 33.41 9.98
C ALA A 290 34.47 34.48 10.90
N PRO A 291 35.46 34.15 11.77
CA PRO A 291 36.18 35.18 12.53
C PRO A 291 36.88 36.24 11.68
N GLY A 292 37.43 35.86 10.52
CA GLY A 292 38.08 36.78 9.58
C GLY A 292 37.13 37.33 8.51
N ASP A 293 35.98 36.70 8.34
CA ASP A 293 34.99 37.00 7.31
C ASP A 293 33.58 36.76 7.88
N PRO A 294 33.00 37.73 8.63
CA PRO A 294 31.78 37.52 9.40
C PRO A 294 30.52 37.32 8.54
N GLN A 295 30.60 37.60 7.24
CA GLN A 295 29.51 37.38 6.30
C GLN A 295 30.04 36.71 5.03
N PRO A 296 30.46 35.44 5.15
CA PRO A 296 31.14 34.77 4.07
C PRO A 296 30.24 34.61 2.86
N THR A 297 30.86 34.65 1.68
CA THR A 297 30.18 34.71 0.40
C THR A 297 30.61 33.57 -0.51
N LEU A 298 29.63 33.00 -1.21
CA LEU A 298 29.79 32.09 -2.34
C LEU A 298 29.41 32.85 -3.61
N GLN A 299 30.32 32.98 -4.57
CA GLN A 299 30.02 33.54 -5.88
C GLN A 299 30.04 32.44 -6.92
N VAL A 300 28.90 32.29 -7.58
CA VAL A 300 28.55 31.20 -8.48
C VAL A 300 28.34 31.78 -9.87
N THR A 301 28.94 31.16 -10.89
CA THR A 301 28.79 31.55 -12.29
C THR A 301 28.25 30.38 -13.10
N PHE A 302 27.34 30.64 -14.03
CA PHE A 302 26.73 29.64 -14.91
C PHE A 302 27.30 29.71 -16.33
N ASP A 303 27.16 28.64 -17.11
CA ASP A 303 27.65 28.54 -18.50
C ASP A 303 26.97 29.52 -19.47
N GLY A 304 25.81 30.06 -19.06
CA GLY A 304 25.07 31.07 -19.81
C GLY A 304 23.92 31.64 -18.98
N ALA A 305 23.14 32.54 -19.60
CA ALA A 305 21.95 33.09 -18.97
C ALA A 305 20.93 31.98 -18.71
N THR A 306 20.52 31.82 -17.45
CA THR A 306 19.57 30.80 -17.03
C THR A 306 18.55 31.38 -16.06
N ASP A 307 17.37 30.75 -16.02
CA ASP A 307 16.40 30.99 -14.97
C ASP A 307 16.71 30.06 -13.79
N LEU A 308 16.44 30.51 -12.56
CA LEU A 308 16.44 29.69 -11.35
C LEU A 308 15.09 29.86 -10.65
N ASP A 309 14.49 28.75 -10.26
CA ASP A 309 13.20 28.70 -9.57
C ASP A 309 13.32 28.12 -8.16
N ALA A 310 14.40 27.38 -7.87
CA ALA A 310 14.70 26.90 -6.54
C ALA A 310 16.21 26.72 -6.32
N ILE A 311 16.61 26.78 -5.05
CA ILE A 311 17.87 26.22 -4.57
C ILE A 311 17.58 25.05 -3.64
N VAL A 312 18.42 24.02 -3.66
CA VAL A 312 18.36 22.92 -2.70
C VAL A 312 19.60 23.03 -1.82
N VAL A 313 19.41 23.17 -0.51
CA VAL A 313 20.50 23.40 0.43
C VAL A 313 20.58 22.25 1.41
N THR A 314 21.75 21.62 1.49
CA THR A 314 22.16 20.75 2.60
C THR A 314 22.95 21.62 3.57
N ASN A 315 22.26 22.06 4.64
CA ASN A 315 22.78 23.09 5.52
C ASN A 315 23.86 22.54 6.48
N GLY A 316 24.80 23.38 6.89
CA GLY A 316 25.83 23.00 7.87
C GLY A 316 26.95 22.12 7.31
N ALA A 317 27.94 21.81 8.16
CA ALA A 317 28.95 20.82 7.84
C ALA A 317 28.37 19.40 7.81
N ALA A 318 28.89 18.53 6.94
CA ALA A 318 28.44 17.15 6.84
C ALA A 318 28.86 16.30 8.05
N GLY A 319 28.10 15.24 8.31
CA GLY A 319 28.46 14.22 9.31
C GLY A 319 28.53 14.76 10.75
N PRO A 320 29.55 14.34 11.55
CA PRO A 320 29.63 14.69 12.96
C PRO A 320 29.89 16.18 13.21
N ASP A 321 30.37 16.91 12.20
CA ASP A 321 30.75 18.32 12.31
C ASP A 321 29.56 19.28 12.23
N TYR A 322 28.38 18.77 11.86
CA TYR A 322 27.14 19.55 11.74
C TYR A 322 26.84 20.41 12.99
N GLN A 323 26.99 19.83 14.18
CA GLN A 323 26.75 20.53 15.45
C GLN A 323 27.95 21.36 15.91
N GLN A 324 29.15 21.09 15.36
CA GLN A 324 30.39 21.72 15.79
C GLN A 324 30.59 23.09 15.16
N LEU A 325 30.31 23.21 13.86
CA LEU A 325 30.39 24.45 13.10
C LEU A 325 29.06 25.21 13.15
N ALA A 326 29.14 26.52 12.95
CA ALA A 326 27.97 27.33 12.71
C ALA A 326 27.34 26.97 11.36
N ARG A 327 26.02 27.13 11.27
CA ARG A 327 25.22 26.71 10.10
C ARG A 327 24.50 27.94 9.54
N PRO A 328 24.53 28.19 8.22
CA PRO A 328 23.80 29.30 7.63
C PRO A 328 22.32 29.33 8.06
N LYS A 329 21.86 30.49 8.54
CA LYS A 329 20.46 30.74 8.93
C LYS A 329 19.75 31.62 7.90
N THR A 330 20.42 32.66 7.45
CA THR A 330 19.86 33.58 6.44
C THR A 330 20.90 33.81 5.37
N LEU A 331 20.50 33.53 4.13
CA LEU A 331 21.24 33.83 2.93
C LEU A 331 20.66 35.11 2.32
N GLN A 332 21.53 36.06 2.00
CA GLN A 332 21.20 37.17 1.11
C GLN A 332 21.75 36.84 -0.28
N ILE A 333 20.87 36.67 -1.24
CA ILE A 333 21.21 36.32 -2.62
C ILE A 333 21.15 37.59 -3.46
N THR A 334 22.15 37.79 -4.30
CA THR A 334 22.20 38.88 -5.30
C THR A 334 22.52 38.28 -6.66
N TYR A 335 21.74 38.64 -7.66
CA TYR A 335 21.85 38.13 -9.03
C TYR A 335 22.62 39.09 -9.93
N SER A 336 23.06 38.60 -11.09
CA SER A 336 23.81 39.40 -12.08
C SER A 336 23.03 40.58 -12.65
N ASP A 337 21.70 40.55 -12.61
CA ASP A 337 20.83 41.66 -13.04
C ASP A 337 20.67 42.76 -11.98
N GLY A 338 21.31 42.60 -10.81
CA GLY A 338 21.26 43.51 -9.68
C GLY A 338 20.07 43.30 -8.75
N THR A 339 19.16 42.37 -9.07
CA THR A 339 18.07 41.97 -8.16
C THR A 339 18.57 41.01 -7.09
N GLY A 340 17.74 40.71 -6.09
CA GLY A 340 18.11 39.81 -5.02
C GLY A 340 16.98 39.53 -4.05
N GLU A 341 17.17 38.53 -3.21
CA GLU A 341 16.21 38.11 -2.21
C GLU A 341 16.90 37.49 -0.99
N GLN A 342 16.15 37.29 0.10
CA GLN A 342 16.64 36.61 1.28
C GLN A 342 15.95 35.27 1.45
N VAL A 343 16.75 34.25 1.76
CA VAL A 343 16.27 32.91 2.05
C VAL A 343 16.63 32.58 3.50
N THR A 344 15.63 32.25 4.31
CA THR A 344 15.84 31.75 5.68
C THR A 344 15.86 30.23 5.64
N LEU A 345 17.00 29.65 6.00
CA LEU A 345 17.21 28.21 6.01
C LEU A 345 16.71 27.59 7.30
N LYS A 346 16.26 26.34 7.20
CA LYS A 346 16.00 25.48 8.35
C LYS A 346 17.32 24.97 8.95
N ASP A 347 17.36 24.85 10.27
CA ASP A 347 18.46 24.20 10.98
C ASP A 347 18.28 22.66 10.91
N THR A 348 18.55 22.10 9.74
CA THR A 348 18.55 20.65 9.51
C THR A 348 19.68 20.23 8.55
N PRO A 349 20.33 19.07 8.76
CA PRO A 349 21.29 18.51 7.80
C PRO A 349 20.60 17.86 6.58
N GLN A 350 19.26 17.82 6.52
CA GLN A 350 18.55 17.29 5.37
C GLN A 350 18.46 18.33 4.25
N ALA A 351 18.75 17.89 3.02
CA ALA A 351 18.55 18.68 1.81
C ALA A 351 17.13 19.25 1.76
N THR A 352 17.02 20.57 1.68
CA THR A 352 15.74 21.29 1.68
C THR A 352 15.70 22.26 0.51
N ALA A 353 14.59 22.25 -0.24
CA ALA A 353 14.37 23.17 -1.35
C ALA A 353 13.79 24.51 -0.85
N TYR A 354 14.27 25.61 -1.42
CA TYR A 354 13.79 26.97 -1.19
C TYR A 354 13.54 27.63 -2.55
N ILE A 355 12.37 28.25 -2.70
CA ILE A 355 12.02 28.95 -3.94
C ILE A 355 12.85 30.22 -4.07
N VAL A 356 13.34 30.45 -5.28
CA VAL A 356 14.05 31.67 -5.67
C VAL A 356 13.52 32.16 -7.01
N HIS A 357 13.76 33.42 -7.34
CA HIS A 357 13.15 34.10 -8.48
C HIS A 357 14.21 34.76 -9.36
N ALA A 358 15.08 33.96 -9.96
CA ALA A 358 16.11 34.45 -10.86
C ALA A 358 15.67 34.28 -12.32
N ARG A 359 15.85 35.31 -13.15
CA ARG A 359 15.50 35.27 -14.58
C ARG A 359 16.68 35.73 -15.43
N GLN A 360 17.10 34.91 -16.39
CA GLN A 360 18.20 35.18 -17.31
C GLN A 360 19.50 35.62 -16.61
N VAL A 361 19.82 35.02 -15.46
CA VAL A 361 20.99 35.37 -14.67
C VAL A 361 22.21 34.57 -15.11
N THR A 362 23.37 35.20 -15.11
CA THR A 362 24.66 34.56 -15.47
C THR A 362 25.50 34.25 -14.24
N SER A 363 25.23 34.94 -13.13
CA SER A 363 25.91 34.71 -11.85
C SER A 363 25.02 35.04 -10.67
N MET A 364 25.38 34.48 -9.52
CA MET A 364 24.70 34.66 -8.24
C MET A 364 25.74 34.76 -7.13
N THR A 365 25.57 35.73 -6.24
CA THR A 365 26.34 35.87 -5.00
C THR A 365 25.45 35.49 -3.82
N VAL A 366 25.87 34.48 -3.07
CA VAL A 366 25.24 34.02 -1.83
C VAL A 366 26.03 34.56 -0.67
N ARG A 367 25.45 35.46 0.12
CA ARG A 367 26.06 35.97 1.36
C ARG A 367 25.39 35.36 2.56
N VAL A 368 26.15 34.75 3.46
CA VAL A 368 25.64 34.30 4.76
C VAL A 368 25.57 35.52 5.69
N VAL A 369 24.36 35.99 6.00
CA VAL A 369 24.17 37.21 6.83
C VAL A 369 23.78 36.89 8.27
N ALA A 370 23.30 35.67 8.53
CA ALA A 370 23.03 35.16 9.87
C ALA A 370 23.30 33.66 9.93
N VAL A 371 23.63 33.17 11.13
CA VAL A 371 23.95 31.76 11.38
C VAL A 371 23.22 31.21 12.61
N TYR A 372 23.00 29.91 12.62
CA TYR A 372 22.77 29.13 13.82
C TYR A 372 24.14 28.82 14.46
N PRO A 373 24.29 29.00 15.78
CA PRO A 373 25.59 28.84 16.44
C PRO A 373 26.08 27.39 16.42
N GLY A 374 27.39 27.21 16.24
CA GLY A 374 28.10 25.95 16.44
C GLY A 374 28.52 25.74 17.90
N GLY A 375 28.81 24.50 18.27
CA GLY A 375 29.23 24.13 19.63
C GLY A 375 30.72 24.29 19.92
N ALA A 376 31.58 24.15 18.91
CA ALA A 376 33.03 24.06 19.12
C ALA A 376 33.88 24.89 18.15
N SER A 377 33.33 25.33 17.02
CA SER A 377 34.03 26.14 16.02
C SER A 377 33.24 27.41 15.71
N SER A 378 33.97 28.49 15.45
CA SER A 378 33.44 29.74 14.91
C SER A 378 33.34 29.75 13.39
N SER A 379 33.81 28.71 12.71
CA SER A 379 33.67 28.56 11.25
C SER A 379 32.22 28.25 10.87
N VAL A 380 31.84 28.61 9.64
CA VAL A 380 30.50 28.35 9.09
C VAL A 380 30.60 27.27 8.02
N GLY A 381 29.87 26.17 8.18
CA GLY A 381 29.86 25.06 7.23
C GLY A 381 28.64 25.05 6.32
N LEU A 382 28.81 24.61 5.07
CA LEU A 382 27.74 24.36 4.11
C LEU A 382 28.11 23.11 3.30
N ALA A 383 27.32 22.05 3.44
CA ALA A 383 27.58 20.78 2.78
C ALA A 383 27.29 20.88 1.28
N GLU A 384 26.14 21.42 0.88
CA GLU A 384 25.81 21.51 -0.54
C GLU A 384 24.78 22.62 -0.81
N ILE A 385 24.90 23.29 -1.95
CA ILE A 385 23.90 24.16 -2.56
C ILE A 385 23.74 23.84 -4.05
N GLU A 386 22.58 23.30 -4.42
CA GLU A 386 22.22 23.00 -5.79
C GLU A 386 21.27 24.05 -6.36
N PHE A 387 21.35 24.28 -7.67
CA PHE A 387 20.53 25.24 -8.40
C PHE A 387 19.53 24.52 -9.29
N ARG A 388 18.27 24.93 -9.27
CA ARG A 388 17.17 24.26 -9.94
C ARG A 388 16.33 25.25 -10.73
N ARG A 389 15.91 24.85 -11.93
CA ARG A 389 14.90 25.55 -12.73
C ARG A 389 13.73 24.63 -13.04
N LEU A 390 12.55 25.19 -13.24
CA LEU A 390 11.40 24.41 -13.69
C LEU A 390 11.65 23.90 -15.11
N ALA A 391 11.26 22.64 -15.35
CA ALA A 391 11.37 21.98 -16.65
C ALA A 391 10.46 22.59 -17.72
#